data_AF-A0A6A0ILN4-F1
#
_entry.id   AF-A0A6A0ILN4-F1
#
_cell.length_a   1.000
_cell.length_b   1.000
_cell.length_c   1.000
_cell.angle_alpha   90.00
_cell.angle_beta   90.00
_cell.angle_gamma   90.00
#
_symmetry.space_group_name_H-M   'P 1'
#
loop_
_entity.id
_entity.type
_entity.pdbx_description
1 polymer ?
#
loop_
_entity_poly.entity_id
_entity_poly.type
_entity_poly.pdbx_seq_one_letter_code
_entity_poly.pdbx_strand_id
1 'polypeptide(L)' 'MSKDILEQVKSVAADVFGVPAESLSGASSPESVEAWDSVQHLSLAMAVEAHFGITLEPEDIEKMQTLDGVAARVQRHTRA' A
#
# COMPACT_ATOMS: atom_id res chain seq x y z
N MET A 1 16.21 -3.02 -3.69
CA MET A 1 15.24 -2.64 -4.73
C MET A 1 13.80 -2.98 -4.34
N SER A 2 13.42 -4.22 -3.99
CA SER A 2 12.05 -4.51 -3.51
C SER A 2 11.81 -4.08 -2.05
N LYS A 3 12.81 -4.23 -1.19
CA LYS A 3 12.75 -3.74 0.21
C LYS A 3 12.48 -2.23 0.30
N ASP A 4 13.06 -1.43 -0.60
CA ASP A 4 12.91 0.02 -0.60
C ASP A 4 11.49 0.49 -0.95
N ILE A 5 10.80 -0.23 -1.86
CA ILE A 5 9.41 0.05 -2.22
C ILE A 5 8.48 -0.34 -1.07
N LEU A 6 8.72 -1.50 -0.45
CA LEU A 6 7.90 -1.94 0.69
C LEU A 6 7.99 -0.95 1.86
N GLU A 7 9.18 -0.46 2.21
CA GLU A 7 9.31 0.52 3.29
C GLU A 7 8.61 1.86 2.97
N GLN A 8 8.66 2.30 1.71
CA GLN A 8 7.89 3.47 1.27
C GLN A 8 6.38 3.23 1.34
N VAL A 9 5.90 2.08 0.87
CA VAL A 9 4.49 1.69 0.97
C VAL A 9 4.04 1.64 2.44
N LYS A 10 4.87 1.09 3.33
CA LYS A 10 4.60 1.09 4.78
C LYS A 10 4.53 2.49 5.35
N SER A 11 5.39 3.42 4.91
CA SER A 11 5.33 4.82 5.33
C SER A 11 4.01 5.47 4.90
N VAL A 12 3.61 5.29 3.64
CA VAL A 12 2.34 5.83 3.11
C VAL A 12 1.16 5.22 3.86
N ALA A 13 1.17 3.90 4.10
CA ALA A 13 0.14 3.21 4.85
C ALA A 13 0.06 3.68 6.31
N ALA A 14 1.20 3.92 6.96
CA ALA A 14 1.26 4.48 8.30
C ALA A 14 0.59 5.85 8.39
N ASP A 15 0.86 6.72 7.42
CA ASP A 15 0.28 8.06 7.34
C ASP A 15 -1.24 8.01 7.09
N VAL A 16 -1.69 7.13 6.18
CA VAL A 16 -3.12 6.95 5.84
C VAL A 16 -3.91 6.35 7.01
N PHE A 17 -3.38 5.31 7.64
CA PHE A 17 -4.03 4.61 8.74
C PHE A 17 -3.86 5.29 10.09
N GLY A 18 -2.95 6.27 10.19
CA GLY A 18 -2.66 6.96 11.45
C GLY A 18 -2.00 6.04 12.48
N VAL A 19 -1.21 5.05 12.04
CA VAL A 19 -0.53 4.07 12.90
C VAL A 19 0.98 4.13 12.69
N PRO A 20 1.82 3.69 13.65
CA PRO A 20 3.27 3.67 13.45
C PRO A 20 3.68 2.72 12.33
N ALA A 21 4.58 3.13 11.43
CA ALA A 21 5.08 2.27 10.35
C ALA A 21 5.78 1.00 10.86
N GLU A 22 6.32 1.04 12.09
CA GLU A 22 6.92 -0.11 12.77
C GLU A 22 5.90 -1.18 13.19
N SER A 23 4.62 -0.79 13.33
CA SER A 23 3.50 -1.71 13.61
C SER A 23 3.03 -2.45 12.35
N LEU A 24 3.44 -1.98 11.17
CA LEU A 24 3.07 -2.55 9.88
C LEU A 24 4.16 -3.50 9.38
N SER A 25 3.73 -4.52 8.63
CA SER A 25 4.60 -5.51 7.99
C SER A 25 4.11 -5.78 6.57
N GLY A 26 4.93 -6.43 5.73
CA GLY A 26 4.51 -6.82 4.38
C GLY A 26 3.25 -7.69 4.35
N ALA A 27 3.03 -8.50 5.40
CA ALA A 27 1.85 -9.34 5.55
C ALA A 27 0.64 -8.61 6.15
N SER A 28 0.78 -7.35 6.58
CA SER A 28 -0.34 -6.56 7.10
C SER A 28 -1.43 -6.46 6.04
N SER A 29 -2.67 -6.72 6.47
CA SER A 29 -3.87 -6.82 5.65
C SER A 29 -5.05 -6.13 6.35
N PRO A 30 -6.18 -5.92 5.66
CA PRO A 30 -7.42 -5.43 6.28
C PRO A 30 -7.90 -6.25 7.49
N GLU A 31 -7.58 -7.55 7.54
CA GLU A 31 -7.93 -8.41 8.67
C GLU A 31 -6.98 -8.23 9.88
N SER A 32 -5.74 -7.81 9.63
CA SER A 32 -4.71 -7.61 10.65
C SER A 32 -4.65 -6.18 11.17
N VAL A 33 -5.06 -5.21 10.36
CA VAL A 33 -4.95 -3.78 10.66
C VAL A 33 -6.36 -3.21 10.76
N GLU A 34 -6.82 -2.96 11.99
CA GLU A 34 -8.19 -2.45 12.25
C GLU A 34 -8.48 -1.13 11.54
N ALA A 35 -7.46 -0.27 11.39
CA ALA A 35 -7.56 1.00 10.67
C ALA A 35 -7.67 0.83 9.14
N TRP A 36 -7.46 -0.37 8.60
CA TRP A 36 -7.53 -0.64 7.17
C TRP A 36 -8.93 -1.14 6.77
N ASP A 37 -9.89 -0.22 6.73
CA ASP A 37 -11.25 -0.45 6.24
C ASP A 37 -11.40 -0.17 4.73
N SER A 38 -12.63 -0.26 4.20
CA SER A 38 -12.91 -0.01 2.78
C SER A 38 -12.59 1.42 2.32
N VAL A 39 -12.75 2.42 3.19
CA VAL A 39 -12.44 3.82 2.87
C VAL A 39 -10.94 4.01 2.85
N GLN A 40 -10.27 3.48 3.87
CA GLN A 40 -8.83 3.56 4.04
C GLN A 40 -8.07 2.75 2.99
N HIS A 41 -8.68 1.68 2.49
CA HIS A 41 -8.16 0.94 1.34
C HIS A 41 -8.09 1.81 0.07
N LEU A 42 -9.14 2.58 -0.23
CA LEU A 42 -9.13 3.53 -1.35
C LEU A 42 -8.17 4.71 -1.08
N SER A 43 -8.14 5.23 0.15
CA SER A 43 -7.18 6.27 0.55
C SER A 43 -5.74 5.82 0.34
N LEU A 44 -5.42 4.57 0.71
CA LEU A 44 -4.09 3.99 0.50
C LEU A 44 -3.76 3.91 -0.99
N ALA A 45 -4.69 3.43 -1.83
CA ALA A 45 -4.48 3.36 -3.27
C ALA A 45 -4.14 4.74 -3.86
N MET A 46 -4.95 5.76 -3.56
CA MET A 46 -4.71 7.13 -4.04
C MET A 46 -3.40 7.73 -3.51
N ALA A 47 -3.07 7.49 -2.24
CA ALA A 47 -1.84 7.99 -1.65
C ALA A 47 -0.60 7.33 -2.28
N VAL A 48 -0.67 6.03 -2.57
CA VAL A 48 0.37 5.29 -3.28
C VAL A 48 0.51 5.79 -4.72
N GLU A 49 -0.58 5.98 -5.44
CA GLU A 49 -0.56 6.57 -6.79
C GLU A 49 0.13 7.93 -6.80
N ALA A 50 -0.25 8.82 -5.89
CA ALA A 50 0.34 10.16 -5.76
C ALA A 50 1.83 10.12 -5.38
N HIS A 51 2.21 9.23 -4.45
CA HIS A 51 3.59 9.12 -3.96
C HIS A 51 4.55 8.59 -5.03
N PHE A 52 4.14 7.58 -5.79
CA PHE A 52 4.98 6.95 -6.81
C PHE A 52 4.77 7.51 -8.23
N GLY A 53 3.77 8.38 -8.44
CA GLY A 53 3.42 8.91 -9.75
C GLY A 53 2.90 7.83 -10.70
N ILE A 54 2.17 6.85 -10.18
CA ILE A 54 1.60 5.72 -10.94
C ILE A 54 0.08 5.83 -10.99
N THR A 55 -0.53 5.05 -11.87
CA THR A 55 -1.99 4.84 -11.89
C THR A 55 -2.26 3.37 -11.68
N LEU A 56 -3.06 3.04 -10.67
CA LEU A 56 -3.49 1.68 -10.35
C LEU A 56 -4.84 1.42 -11.00
N GLU A 57 -4.96 0.28 -11.66
CA GLU A 57 -6.24 -0.14 -12.22
C GLU A 57 -7.17 -0.65 -11.10
N PRO A 58 -8.51 -0.64 -11.29
CA PRO A 58 -9.44 -1.18 -10.31
C PRO A 58 -9.10 -2.62 -9.89
N GLU A 59 -8.60 -3.43 -10.83
CA GLU A 59 -8.15 -4.79 -10.56
C GLU A 59 -6.88 -4.87 -9.70
N ASP A 60 -6.02 -3.86 -9.72
CA ASP A 60 -4.87 -3.79 -8.83
C ASP A 60 -5.32 -3.46 -7.41
N ILE A 61 -6.24 -2.49 -7.28
CA ILE A 61 -6.84 -2.09 -6.00
C ILE A 61 -7.53 -3.31 -5.36
N GLU A 62 -8.35 -4.05 -6.10
CA GLU A 62 -8.96 -5.29 -5.60
C GLU A 62 -7.92 -6.32 -5.11
N LYS A 63 -6.73 -6.33 -5.70
CA LYS A 63 -5.62 -7.23 -5.33
C LYS A 63 -4.71 -6.66 -4.24
N MET A 64 -4.95 -5.44 -3.72
CA MET A 64 -4.20 -4.82 -2.61
C MET A 64 -4.61 -5.39 -1.24
N GLN A 65 -4.55 -6.70 -1.08
CA GLN A 65 -4.97 -7.37 0.17
C GLN A 65 -3.88 -7.38 1.25
N THR A 66 -2.63 -7.07 0.89
CA THR A 66 -1.51 -6.94 1.81
C THR A 66 -0.56 -5.83 1.36
N LEU A 67 0.25 -5.27 2.27
CA LEU A 67 1.26 -4.26 1.91
C LEU A 67 2.32 -4.80 0.92
N ASP A 68 2.66 -6.08 1.00
CA ASP A 68 3.50 -6.74 -0.01
C ASP A 68 2.80 -6.79 -1.38
N GLY A 69 1.50 -7.05 -1.39
CA GLY A 69 0.68 -6.99 -2.61
C GLY A 69 0.72 -5.60 -3.24
N VAL A 70 0.54 -4.56 -2.43
CA VAL A 70 0.67 -3.16 -2.87
C VAL A 70 2.06 -2.89 -3.46
N ALA A 71 3.12 -3.23 -2.72
CA ALA A 71 4.49 -3.02 -3.17
C ALA A 71 4.80 -3.73 -4.50
N ALA A 72 4.25 -4.94 -4.72
CA ALA A 72 4.39 -5.66 -5.97
C ALA A 72 3.67 -4.96 -7.15
N ARG A 73 2.51 -4.32 -6.90
CA ARG A 73 1.80 -3.52 -7.92
C ARG A 73 2.56 -2.25 -8.28
N VAL A 74 3.05 -1.53 -7.27
CA VAL A 74 3.90 -0.36 -7.46
C VAL A 74 5.15 -0.72 -8.26
N GLN A 75 5.80 -1.83 -7.92
CA GLN A 75 7.00 -2.28 -8.62
C GLN A 75 6.75 -2.63 -10.09
N ARG A 76 5.56 -3.14 -10.44
CA ARG A 76 5.19 -3.38 -11.84
C ARG A 76 5.06 -2.09 -12.64
N HIS A 77 4.44 -1.06 -12.07
CA HIS A 77 4.20 0.21 -12.75
C HIS A 77 5.45 1.08 -12.85
N THR A 78 6.28 1.07 -11.81
CA THR A 78 7.54 1.86 -11.76
C THR A 78 8.68 1.29 -12.59
N ARG A 79 8.57 0.03 -13.05
CA ARG A 79 9.55 -0.64 -13.92
C ARG A 79 9.16 -0.65 -15.40
N ALA A 80 7.98 -0.16 -15.75
CA ALA A 80 7.54 0.03 -17.12
C ALA A 80 8.04 1.38 -17.66
#